data_AF-A0ABC8JMX1-F1
#
_entry.id   AF-A0ABC8JMX1-F1
#
_cell.length_a   1.000
_cell.length_b   1.000
_cell.length_c   1.000
_cell.angle_alpha   90.00
_cell.angle_beta   90.00
_cell.angle_gamma   90.00
#
_symmetry.space_group_name_H-M   'P 1'
#
loop_
_entity.id
_entity.type
_entity.pdbx_description
1 polymer ?
#
loop_
_entity_poly.entity_id
_entity_poly.type
_entity_poly.pdbx_seq_one_letter_code
_entity_poly.pdbx_strand_id
1 'polypeptide(L)'
;MKGSCSKPVLFTFTILLFLVVARDIRVVAGESCDPMQLMPCEEAIHKGSRPSGTCCARLHQQHNCVCQYMKNPNFKSFLDSPNAKRIATDCHFPEC
;
A
#
# COMPACT_ATOMS: atom_id res chain seq x y z
N MET A 1 -45.82 -24.07 -23.54
CA MET A 1 -44.57 -24.63 -22.98
C MET A 1 -43.67 -23.47 -22.58
N LYS A 2 -43.41 -23.27 -21.27
CA LYS A 2 -42.61 -22.15 -20.73
C LYS A 2 -41.15 -22.59 -20.65
N GLY A 3 -40.34 -22.23 -21.64
CA GLY A 3 -38.88 -22.43 -21.62
C GLY A 3 -38.22 -21.38 -20.72
N SER A 4 -37.92 -21.76 -19.48
CA SER A 4 -37.18 -20.89 -18.55
C SER A 4 -35.68 -20.98 -18.84
N CYS A 5 -35.19 -20.09 -19.69
CA CYS A 5 -33.78 -19.79 -19.88
C CYS A 5 -33.21 -18.97 -18.68
N SER A 6 -31.88 -18.86 -18.62
CA SER A 6 -31.12 -17.79 -17.95
C SER A 6 -30.79 -17.82 -16.45
N LYS A 7 -31.15 -18.83 -15.65
CA LYS A 7 -30.77 -18.82 -14.21
C LYS A 7 -29.34 -19.29 -13.85
N PRO A 8 -28.75 -20.35 -14.46
CA PRO A 8 -27.49 -20.91 -13.95
C PRO A 8 -26.24 -20.11 -14.38
N VAL A 9 -26.30 -19.39 -15.50
CA VAL A 9 -25.15 -18.62 -16.03
C VAL A 9 -24.91 -17.33 -15.23
N LEU A 10 -25.98 -16.71 -14.73
CA LEU A 10 -25.87 -15.48 -13.93
C LEU A 10 -25.27 -15.75 -12.54
N PHE A 11 -25.63 -16.89 -11.93
CA PHE A 11 -25.11 -17.30 -10.62
C PHE A 11 -23.63 -17.70 -10.68
N THR A 12 -23.19 -18.32 -11.77
CA THR A 12 -21.77 -18.71 -11.91
C THR A 12 -20.86 -17.51 -12.14
N PHE A 13 -21.30 -16.52 -12.93
CA PHE A 13 -20.53 -15.29 -13.19
C PHE A 13 -20.36 -14.40 -11.96
N THR A 14 -21.39 -14.33 -11.11
CA THR A 14 -21.34 -13.60 -9.84
C THR A 14 -20.39 -14.26 -8.85
N ILE A 15 -20.41 -15.59 -8.71
CA ILE A 15 -19.46 -16.33 -7.86
C ILE A 15 -18.02 -16.13 -8.34
N LEU A 16 -17.78 -16.16 -9.67
CA LEU A 16 -16.44 -15.93 -10.23
C LEU A 16 -15.94 -14.51 -9.95
N LEU A 17 -16.80 -13.49 -10.07
CA LEU A 17 -16.46 -12.10 -9.73
C LEU A 17 -16.09 -11.92 -8.25
N PHE A 18 -16.84 -12.55 -7.33
CA PHE A 18 -16.51 -12.52 -5.90
C PHE A 18 -15.17 -13.22 -5.59
N LEU A 19 -14.86 -14.33 -6.27
CA LEU A 19 -13.60 -15.07 -6.08
C LEU A 19 -12.37 -14.33 -6.64
N VAL A 20 -12.53 -13.52 -7.68
CA VAL A 20 -11.43 -12.70 -8.25
C VAL A 20 -11.10 -11.51 -7.34
N VAL A 21 -12.09 -10.93 -6.66
CA VAL A 21 -11.89 -9.81 -5.71
C VAL A 21 -11.22 -10.26 -4.40
N ALA A 22 -11.30 -11.55 -4.04
CA ALA A 22 -10.72 -12.08 -2.82
C ALA A 22 -9.20 -12.36 -2.89
N ARG A 23 -8.54 -12.13 -4.04
CA ARG A 23 -7.09 -12.27 -4.15
C ARG A 23 -6.42 -11.00 -3.64
N ASP A 24 -5.67 -11.16 -2.55
CA ASP A 24 -4.86 -10.15 -1.86
C ASP A 24 -5.60 -9.20 -0.91
N ILE A 25 -6.11 -9.76 0.19
CA ILE A 25 -5.98 -9.06 1.46
C ILE A 25 -5.24 -9.95 2.45
N ARG A 26 -3.91 -9.91 2.39
CA ARG A 26 -3.08 -10.29 3.54
C ARG A 26 -3.27 -9.21 4.60
N VAL A 27 -4.38 -9.27 5.35
CA VAL A 27 -4.50 -8.55 6.63
C VAL A 27 -3.61 -9.31 7.61
N VAL A 28 -2.30 -9.10 7.51
CA VAL A 28 -1.48 -9.12 8.73
C VAL A 28 -2.08 -8.04 9.63
N ALA A 29 -2.27 -8.33 10.91
CA ALA A 29 -2.78 -7.40 11.91
C ALA A 29 -1.79 -6.22 12.11
N GLY A 30 -1.65 -5.40 11.08
CA GLY A 30 -0.89 -4.16 11.03
C GLY A 30 -1.88 -3.01 10.94
N GLU A 31 -1.54 -1.94 11.65
CA GLU A 31 -2.26 -0.67 11.66
C GLU A 31 -2.70 -0.32 10.23
N SER A 32 -3.96 0.12 10.06
CA SER A 32 -4.51 0.51 8.77
C SER A 32 -3.53 1.41 8.03
N CYS A 33 -3.23 1.09 6.76
CA CYS A 33 -2.34 1.91 5.95
C CYS A 33 -2.84 3.36 5.93
N ASP A 34 -2.15 4.22 6.67
CA ASP A 34 -2.51 5.61 6.86
C ASP A 34 -1.27 6.47 6.57
N PRO A 35 -1.24 7.11 5.39
CA PRO A 35 -0.16 8.02 5.01
C PRO A 35 0.05 9.15 6.01
N MET A 36 -0.98 9.54 6.78
CA MET A 36 -0.87 10.61 7.78
C MET A 36 0.04 10.24 8.94
N GLN A 37 0.23 8.94 9.20
CA GLN A 37 1.20 8.50 10.21
C GLN A 37 2.67 8.74 9.79
N LEU A 38 2.92 9.05 8.51
CA LEU A 38 4.24 9.44 8.00
C LEU A 38 4.49 10.95 8.02
N MET A 39 3.55 11.77 8.53
CA MET A 39 3.78 13.21 8.75
C MET A 39 5.08 13.55 9.51
N PRO A 40 5.55 12.75 10.49
CA PRO A 40 6.84 13.00 11.14
C PRO A 40 8.05 12.98 10.18
N CYS A 41 7.90 12.48 8.96
CA CYS A 41 8.90 12.48 7.90
C CYS A 41 8.83 13.72 6.99
N GLU A 42 7.82 14.59 7.12
CA GLU A 42 7.56 15.71 6.21
C GLU A 42 8.77 16.63 6.04
N GLU A 43 9.44 17.01 7.14
CA GLU A 43 10.64 17.84 7.05
C GLU A 43 11.77 17.14 6.30
N ALA A 44 11.97 15.84 6.51
CA ALA A 44 12.98 15.07 5.81
C ALA A 44 12.66 14.94 4.31
N ILE A 45 11.38 14.82 3.97
CA ILE A 45 10.89 14.72 2.59
C ILE A 45 11.06 16.06 1.87
N HIS A 46 10.60 17.17 2.47
CA HIS A 46 10.60 18.48 1.82
C HIS A 46 11.97 19.18 1.87
N LYS A 47 12.67 19.12 3.01
CA LYS A 47 13.92 19.87 3.24
C LYS A 47 15.17 18.98 3.11
N GLY A 48 15.03 17.66 3.01
CA GLY A 48 16.18 16.74 3.01
C GLY A 48 16.91 16.69 4.35
N SER A 49 16.24 17.08 5.44
CA SER A 49 16.78 16.99 6.80
C SER A 49 16.88 15.53 7.25
N ARG A 50 17.66 15.28 8.31
CA ARG A 50 17.79 13.94 8.89
C ARG A 50 16.43 13.48 9.45
N PRO A 51 15.96 12.25 9.15
CA PRO A 51 14.69 11.77 9.66
C PRO A 51 14.71 11.64 11.18
N SER A 52 13.58 11.93 11.81
CA SER A 52 13.39 11.74 13.26
C SER A 52 13.26 10.25 13.60
N GLY A 53 13.53 9.89 14.86
CA GLY A 53 13.30 8.51 15.33
C GLY A 53 11.85 8.07 15.15
N THR A 54 10.90 8.98 15.38
CA THR A 54 9.47 8.73 15.16
C THR A 54 9.15 8.50 13.69
N CYS A 55 9.75 9.27 12.77
CA CYS A 55 9.61 9.03 11.33
C CYS A 55 10.04 7.61 10.97
N CYS A 56 11.25 7.19 11.36
CA CYS A 56 11.72 5.85 11.05
C CYS A 56 10.82 4.76 11.67
N ALA A 57 10.40 4.92 12.93
CA ALA A 57 9.53 3.95 13.59
C ALA A 57 8.20 3.77 12.85
N ARG A 58 7.54 4.88 12.46
CA ARG A 58 6.28 4.87 11.70
C ARG A 58 6.48 4.30 10.29
N LEU A 59 7.60 4.61 9.65
CA LEU A 59 7.94 4.07 8.33
C LEU A 59 8.06 2.55 8.37
N HIS A 60 8.77 2.00 9.35
CA HIS A 60 8.93 0.55 9.54
C HIS A 60 7.61 -0.16 9.87
N GLN A 61 6.78 0.43 10.74
CA GLN A 61 5.45 -0.10 11.07
C GLN A 61 4.56 -0.27 9.82
N GLN A 62 4.75 0.60 8.83
CA GLN A 62 3.99 0.60 7.58
C GLN A 62 4.71 -0.06 6.41
N HIS A 63 5.73 -0.91 6.64
CA HIS A 63 6.54 -1.51 5.57
C HIS A 63 5.68 -2.08 4.43
N ASN A 64 4.72 -2.94 4.75
CA ASN A 64 3.84 -3.54 3.74
C ASN A 64 3.02 -2.51 2.95
N CYS A 65 2.56 -1.43 3.59
CA CYS A 65 1.83 -0.35 2.93
C CYS A 65 2.73 0.45 1.98
N VAL A 66 3.94 0.81 2.43
CA VAL A 66 4.93 1.50 1.60
C VAL A 66 5.28 0.67 0.36
N CYS A 67 5.45 -0.65 0.51
CA CYS A 67 5.70 -1.54 -0.61
C CYS A 67 4.52 -1.62 -1.59
N GLN A 68 3.28 -1.53 -1.10
CA GLN A 68 2.11 -1.41 -1.97
C GLN A 68 2.08 -0.06 -2.69
N TYR A 69 2.43 1.04 -2.03
CA TYR A 69 2.52 2.35 -2.65
C TYR A 69 3.58 2.41 -3.74
N MET A 70 4.73 1.75 -3.56
CA MET A 70 5.78 1.66 -4.61
C MET A 70 5.30 1.01 -5.90
N LYS A 71 4.33 0.09 -5.83
CA LYS A 71 3.74 -0.57 -7.00
C LYS A 71 2.73 0.33 -7.73
N ASN A 72 2.23 1.37 -7.08
CA ASN A 72 1.27 2.29 -7.67
C ASN A 72 2.01 3.44 -8.37
N PRO A 73 1.86 3.60 -9.71
CA PRO A 73 2.59 4.61 -10.47
C PRO A 73 2.31 6.04 -10.01
N ASN A 74 1.15 6.30 -9.39
CA ASN A 74 0.80 7.63 -8.86
C ASN A 74 1.67 8.04 -7.67
N PHE A 75 2.15 7.08 -6.88
CA PHE A 75 3.03 7.34 -5.73
C PHE A 75 4.50 7.14 -6.06
N LYS A 76 4.82 6.49 -7.19
CA LYS A 76 6.17 6.15 -7.58
C LYS A 76 7.09 7.38 -7.69
N SER A 77 6.63 8.47 -8.28
CA SER A 77 7.42 9.71 -8.43
C SER A 77 7.86 10.30 -7.09
N PHE A 78 7.00 10.22 -6.08
CA PHE A 78 7.29 10.67 -4.72
C PHE A 78 8.29 9.77 -4.02
N LEU A 79 8.07 8.45 -4.10
CA LEU A 79 8.91 7.44 -3.45
C LEU A 79 10.29 7.30 -4.13
N ASP A 80 10.40 7.61 -5.42
CA ASP A 80 11.67 7.63 -6.15
C ASP A 80 12.49 8.92 -5.96
N SER A 81 11.94 9.92 -5.27
CA SER A 81 12.62 11.20 -5.05
C SER A 81 13.93 11.03 -4.27
N PRO A 82 14.93 11.91 -4.47
CA PRO A 82 16.21 11.81 -3.76
C PRO A 82 16.06 11.79 -2.24
N ASN A 83 15.15 12.60 -1.70
CA ASN A 83 14.91 12.66 -0.25
C ASN A 83 14.20 11.40 0.27
N ALA A 84 13.22 10.84 -0.45
CA ALA A 84 12.59 9.59 -0.07
C ALA A 84 13.60 8.43 -0.01
N LYS A 85 14.50 8.34 -1.00
CA LYS A 85 15.59 7.36 -1.01
C LYS A 85 16.55 7.55 0.16
N ARG A 86 16.92 8.80 0.47
CA ARG A 86 17.76 9.10 1.64
C ARG A 86 17.11 8.71 2.95
N ILE A 87 15.81 8.95 3.11
CA ILE A 87 15.05 8.50 4.29
C ILE A 87 15.10 6.98 4.43
N ALA A 88 14.89 6.25 3.33
CA ALA A 88 14.98 4.79 3.35
C ALA A 88 16.37 4.31 3.81
N THR A 89 17.44 4.93 3.30
CA THR A 89 18.81 4.62 3.73
C THR A 89 19.06 4.99 5.19
N ASP A 90 18.74 6.21 5.61
CA ASP A 90 19.00 6.72 6.97
C ASP A 90 18.22 5.95 8.04
N CYS A 91 17.01 5.51 7.71
CA CYS A 91 16.16 4.70 8.58
C CYS A 91 16.46 3.19 8.50
N HIS A 92 17.39 2.74 7.64
CA HIS A 92 17.65 1.33 7.34
C HIS A 92 16.36 0.57 6.98
N PHE A 93 15.52 1.20 6.15
CA PHE A 93 14.24 0.63 5.74
C PHE A 93 14.48 -0.62 4.88
N PRO A 94 13.83 -1.76 5.18
CA PRO A 94 14.01 -2.98 4.42
C PRO A 94 13.43 -2.86 3.02
N GLU A 95 14.01 -3.60 2.08
CA GLU A 95 13.51 -3.60 0.70
C GLU A 95 12.06 -4.12 0.61
N CYS A 96 11.40 -3.62 -0.43
CA CYS A 96 10.13 -4.09 -0.95
C CYS A 96 10.40 -4.97 -2.17
#